data_AF-A0A416KQT2-F1
#
_entry.id   AF-A0A416KQT2-F1
#
_cell.length_a   1.000
_cell.length_b   1.000
_cell.length_c   1.000
_cell.angle_alpha   90.00
_cell.angle_beta   90.00
_cell.angle_gamma   90.00
#
_symmetry.space_group_name_H-M   'P 1'
#
loop_
_entity.id
_entity.type
_entity.pdbx_description
1 polymer ?
#
loop_
_entity_poly.entity_id
_entity_poly.type
_entity_poly.pdbx_seq_one_letter_code
_entity_poly.pdbx_strand_id
1 'polypeptide(L)'
;MKFGLYNSISATYDGRHGDCNNIEFREYIDNLIILSRMAESNGVQKRQVLNDERFSYNPFKPHDKIMQDIDCEAVGKQKRKAREFIDQNIEKWKFSIGEVESNTNNSKIGYFISYINSKGRLIRLSDRTVKYLGIDGKMIDDSQKNYAKRLMMRDKKRVIQLTDALRKFINIRLKEEGFHSIEDVTDVFSVELIRGQASPQHLFTKGEIEYEMRMADDRLGNVLVVDEDGYAHVIPIGGYTELYPVVIESWAQRKNYVGRYSSLNELENAYLMALEGWLEYLETNEAAYRDYTELTDDKEIREQIQRFY
;
A
#
# COMPACT_ATOMS: atom_id res chain seq x y z
N MET A 1 2.71 18.24 -29.84
CA MET A 1 1.49 18.24 -28.99
C MET A 1 0.19 18.15 -29.81
N LYS A 2 0.08 17.29 -30.85
CA LYS A 2 -1.19 17.10 -31.59
C LYS A 2 -1.99 15.85 -31.19
N PHE A 3 -1.39 14.93 -30.43
CA PHE A 3 -1.99 13.64 -30.02
C PHE A 3 -1.84 13.34 -28.51
N GLY A 4 -1.73 14.36 -27.67
CA GLY A 4 -1.60 14.18 -26.21
C GLY A 4 -2.94 13.86 -25.53
N LEU A 5 -2.90 13.24 -24.34
CA LEU A 5 -4.07 12.95 -23.50
C LEU A 5 -4.95 14.19 -23.28
N TYR A 6 -4.31 15.34 -23.09
CA TYR A 6 -4.97 16.65 -22.99
C TYR A 6 -5.91 16.92 -24.19
N ASN A 7 -5.43 16.74 -25.43
CA ASN A 7 -6.25 16.96 -26.63
C ASN A 7 -7.31 15.86 -26.86
N SER A 8 -7.35 14.82 -26.02
CA SER A 8 -8.33 13.73 -26.11
C SER A 8 -9.56 13.97 -25.21
N ILE A 9 -9.55 15.07 -24.44
CA ILE A 9 -10.66 15.56 -23.64
C ILE A 9 -11.48 16.50 -24.53
N SER A 10 -12.78 16.25 -24.69
CA SER A 10 -13.66 17.03 -25.56
C SER A 10 -13.82 18.49 -25.12
N ALA A 11 -13.63 18.78 -23.83
CA ALA A 11 -13.86 20.08 -23.22
C ALA A 11 -12.62 21.01 -23.18
N THR A 12 -11.43 20.57 -23.62
CA THR A 12 -10.20 21.39 -23.54
C THR A 12 -10.14 22.58 -24.49
N TYR A 13 -11.18 22.78 -25.31
CA TYR A 13 -11.37 24.00 -26.11
C TYR A 13 -11.74 25.23 -25.25
N ASP A 14 -11.95 25.04 -23.94
CA ASP A 14 -12.17 26.09 -22.95
C ASP A 14 -10.93 26.92 -22.58
N GLY A 15 -9.77 26.59 -23.16
CA GLY A 15 -8.52 27.32 -22.94
C GLY A 15 -7.91 27.11 -21.56
N ARG A 16 -8.27 26.05 -20.82
CA ARG A 16 -7.88 25.83 -19.41
C ARG A 16 -6.39 25.90 -19.07
N HIS A 17 -5.51 25.69 -20.06
CA HIS A 17 -4.07 25.83 -19.87
C HIS A 17 -3.64 27.28 -19.62
N GLY A 18 -4.47 28.27 -19.97
CA GLY A 18 -4.26 29.68 -19.67
C GLY A 18 -4.73 30.11 -18.27
N ASP A 19 -5.41 29.22 -17.55
CA ASP A 19 -5.98 29.51 -16.22
C ASP A 19 -5.09 29.03 -15.07
N CYS A 20 -3.91 28.47 -15.37
CA CYS A 20 -2.98 27.92 -14.38
C CYS A 20 -1.52 28.22 -14.72
N ASN A 21 -0.62 28.10 -13.75
CA ASN A 21 0.81 28.21 -13.97
C ASN A 21 1.41 26.90 -14.52
N ASN A 22 2.67 26.95 -14.96
CA ASN A 22 3.35 25.80 -15.58
C ASN A 22 3.49 24.57 -14.67
N ILE A 23 3.59 24.77 -13.35
CA ILE A 23 3.71 23.67 -12.38
C ILE A 23 2.34 23.01 -12.21
N GLU A 24 1.29 23.81 -11.99
CA GLU A 24 -0.09 23.34 -11.86
C GLU A 24 -0.55 22.60 -13.13
N PHE A 25 -0.19 23.12 -14.30
CA PHE A 25 -0.48 22.46 -15.57
C PHE A 25 0.24 21.11 -15.69
N ARG A 26 1.50 21.03 -15.25
CA ARG A 26 2.27 19.79 -15.27
C ARG A 26 1.68 18.74 -14.34
N GLU A 27 1.32 19.12 -13.12
CA GLU A 27 0.66 18.24 -12.15
C GLU A 27 -0.69 17.74 -12.68
N TYR A 28 -1.47 18.60 -13.32
CA TYR A 28 -2.70 18.21 -13.98
C TYR A 28 -2.48 17.17 -15.08
N ILE A 29 -1.47 17.34 -15.93
CA ILE A 29 -1.12 16.36 -16.96
C ILE A 29 -0.66 15.03 -16.33
N ASP A 30 0.15 15.08 -15.27
CA ASP A 30 0.62 13.89 -14.57
C ASP A 30 -0.57 13.12 -13.95
N ASN A 31 -1.54 13.82 -13.36
CA ASN A 31 -2.77 13.23 -12.86
C ASN A 31 -3.62 12.58 -13.97
N LEU A 32 -3.75 13.22 -15.14
CA LEU A 32 -4.43 12.62 -16.29
C LEU A 32 -3.75 11.33 -16.76
N ILE A 33 -2.42 11.27 -16.72
CA ILE A 33 -1.66 10.06 -17.06
C ILE A 33 -1.95 8.94 -16.05
N ILE A 34 -1.93 9.25 -14.75
CA ILE A 34 -2.20 8.28 -13.68
C ILE A 34 -3.63 7.72 -13.82
N LEU A 35 -4.63 8.59 -13.93
CA LEU A 35 -6.03 8.20 -14.06
C LEU A 35 -6.28 7.37 -15.32
N SER A 36 -5.67 7.78 -16.44
CA SER A 36 -5.80 7.05 -17.69
C SER A 36 -5.22 5.63 -17.61
N ARG A 37 -4.14 5.42 -16.85
CA ARG A 37 -3.55 4.10 -16.61
C ARG A 37 -4.40 3.26 -15.65
N MET A 38 -4.88 3.87 -14.57
CA MET A 38 -5.79 3.20 -13.62
C MET A 38 -7.06 2.72 -14.32
N ALA A 39 -7.62 3.52 -15.23
CA ALA A 39 -8.77 3.15 -16.03
C ALA A 39 -8.50 1.90 -16.90
N GLU A 40 -7.38 1.88 -17.61
CA GLU A 40 -7.00 0.75 -18.45
C GLU A 40 -6.77 -0.53 -17.65
N SER A 41 -6.10 -0.43 -16.49
CA SER A 41 -5.90 -1.58 -15.59
C SER A 41 -7.22 -2.16 -15.07
N ASN A 42 -8.27 -1.33 -14.99
CA ASN A 42 -9.63 -1.75 -14.61
C ASN A 42 -10.54 -2.09 -15.82
N GLY A 43 -9.98 -2.18 -17.03
CA GLY A 43 -10.71 -2.55 -18.25
C GLY A 43 -11.59 -1.43 -18.84
N VAL A 44 -11.42 -0.18 -18.39
CA VAL A 44 -12.17 0.99 -18.87
C VAL A 44 -11.38 1.69 -19.99
N GLN A 45 -12.05 2.09 -21.07
CA GLN A 45 -11.38 2.78 -22.17
C GLN A 45 -10.96 4.19 -21.76
N LYS A 46 -9.70 4.57 -22.04
CA LYS A 46 -9.15 5.91 -21.77
C LYS A 46 -10.10 7.05 -22.17
N ARG A 47 -10.70 6.94 -23.36
CA ARG A 47 -11.59 7.98 -23.92
C ARG A 47 -12.85 8.18 -23.08
N GLN A 48 -13.38 7.13 -22.43
CA GLN A 48 -14.54 7.22 -21.56
C GLN A 48 -14.20 8.01 -20.29
N VAL A 49 -13.05 7.74 -19.68
CA VAL A 49 -12.62 8.45 -18.46
C VAL A 49 -12.28 9.90 -18.74
N LEU A 50 -11.57 10.17 -19.84
CA LEU A 50 -11.19 11.53 -20.23
C LEU A 50 -12.38 12.42 -20.67
N ASN A 51 -13.56 11.83 -20.91
CA ASN A 51 -14.77 12.55 -21.31
C ASN A 51 -15.93 12.33 -20.33
N ASP A 52 -15.66 11.79 -19.15
CA ASP A 52 -16.62 11.73 -18.06
C ASP A 52 -16.87 13.15 -17.55
N GLU A 53 -18.13 13.47 -17.26
CA GLU A 53 -18.56 14.83 -16.90
C GLU A 53 -17.71 15.41 -15.78
N ARG A 54 -17.36 14.60 -14.77
CA ARG A 54 -16.53 15.01 -13.61
C ARG A 54 -15.12 15.47 -13.98
N PHE A 55 -14.58 15.00 -15.10
CA PHE A 55 -13.22 15.33 -15.58
C PHE A 55 -13.23 16.30 -16.76
N SER A 56 -14.39 16.49 -17.38
CA SER A 56 -14.59 17.42 -18.48
C SER A 56 -14.52 18.89 -18.06
N TYR A 57 -14.71 19.21 -16.77
CA TYR A 57 -14.64 20.57 -16.27
C TYR A 57 -13.22 21.15 -16.29
N ASN A 58 -13.14 22.48 -16.30
CA ASN A 58 -11.90 23.21 -16.13
C ASN A 58 -11.51 23.23 -14.63
N PRO A 59 -10.47 22.51 -14.19
CA PRO A 59 -10.13 22.42 -12.77
C PRO A 59 -9.50 23.71 -12.21
N PHE A 60 -9.17 24.66 -13.07
CA PHE A 60 -8.48 25.90 -12.71
C PHE A 60 -9.43 27.10 -12.63
N LYS A 61 -10.67 26.97 -13.13
CA LYS A 61 -11.70 28.00 -12.98
C LYS A 61 -12.55 27.76 -11.74
N PRO A 62 -12.88 28.83 -10.98
CA PRO A 62 -13.84 28.76 -9.90
C PRO A 62 -15.26 28.70 -10.47
N HIS A 63 -15.67 27.55 -11.00
CA HIS A 63 -17.08 27.21 -11.15
C HIS A 63 -17.38 25.98 -10.31
N ASP A 64 -18.44 26.07 -9.51
CA ASP A 64 -19.08 24.98 -8.77
C ASP A 64 -18.23 24.16 -7.79
N LYS A 65 -17.39 24.83 -6.99
CA LYS A 65 -16.95 24.24 -5.70
C LYS A 65 -18.15 23.73 -4.89
N ILE A 66 -19.29 24.43 -4.93
CA ILE A 66 -20.50 24.10 -4.16
C ILE A 66 -21.16 22.77 -4.59
N MET A 67 -21.34 22.49 -5.89
CA MET A 67 -21.93 21.21 -6.32
C MET A 67 -20.93 20.06 -6.12
N GLN A 68 -19.64 20.30 -6.34
CA GLN A 68 -18.59 19.34 -6.07
C GLN A 68 -18.50 19.02 -4.56
N ASP A 69 -18.65 20.01 -3.69
CA ASP A 69 -18.66 19.85 -2.23
C ASP A 69 -19.90 19.07 -1.76
N ILE A 70 -21.09 19.32 -2.33
CA ILE A 70 -22.33 18.59 -2.02
C ILE A 70 -22.23 17.12 -2.44
N ASP A 71 -21.74 16.84 -3.64
CA ASP A 71 -21.54 15.46 -4.12
C ASP A 71 -20.45 14.74 -3.33
N CYS A 72 -19.36 15.44 -2.97
CA CYS A 72 -18.31 14.91 -2.10
C CYS A 72 -18.85 14.60 -0.68
N GLU A 73 -19.72 15.45 -0.14
CA GLU A 73 -20.34 15.22 1.17
C GLU A 73 -21.32 14.05 1.15
N ALA A 74 -22.15 13.95 0.09
CA ALA A 74 -23.09 12.85 -0.10
C ALA A 74 -22.37 11.50 -0.27
N VAL A 75 -21.33 11.45 -1.11
CA VAL A 75 -20.46 10.28 -1.28
C VAL A 75 -19.74 9.95 0.03
N GLY A 76 -19.19 10.95 0.71
CA GLY A 76 -18.55 10.77 2.02
C GLY A 76 -19.50 10.19 3.07
N LYS A 77 -20.77 10.60 3.08
CA LYS A 77 -21.80 10.06 3.97
C LYS A 77 -22.14 8.60 3.64
N GLN A 78 -22.23 8.25 2.36
CA GLN A 78 -22.42 6.85 1.93
C GLN A 78 -21.24 5.97 2.34
N LYS A 79 -20.01 6.43 2.13
CA LYS A 79 -18.80 5.71 2.56
C LYS A 79 -18.76 5.50 4.08
N ARG A 80 -19.15 6.49 4.89
CA ARG A 80 -19.26 6.34 6.35
C ARG A 80 -20.28 5.28 6.75
N LYS A 81 -21.49 5.31 6.18
CA LYS A 81 -22.53 4.30 6.44
C LYS A 81 -22.09 2.89 6.05
N ALA A 82 -21.42 2.74 4.91
CA ALA A 82 -20.87 1.46 4.48
C ALA A 82 -19.81 0.94 5.45
N ARG A 83 -18.92 1.80 5.95
CA ARG A 83 -17.94 1.43 6.99
C ARG A 83 -18.62 1.00 8.29
N GLU A 84 -19.62 1.73 8.75
CA GLU A 84 -20.40 1.37 9.93
C GLU A 84 -21.11 0.01 9.76
N PHE A 85 -21.63 -0.26 8.57
CA PHE A 85 -22.21 -1.57 8.24
C PHE A 85 -21.18 -2.70 8.32
N ILE A 86 -19.96 -2.49 7.82
CA ILE A 86 -18.87 -3.47 7.98
C ILE A 86 -18.57 -3.68 9.46
N ASP A 87 -18.34 -2.60 10.22
CA ASP A 87 -18.03 -2.66 11.66
C ASP A 87 -19.06 -3.49 12.45
N GLN A 88 -20.35 -3.34 12.14
CA GLN A 88 -21.46 -4.02 12.82
C GLN A 88 -21.61 -5.51 12.44
N ASN A 89 -21.00 -5.94 11.34
CA ASN A 89 -21.20 -7.28 10.78
C ASN A 89 -19.92 -8.11 10.67
N ILE A 90 -18.73 -7.51 10.80
CA ILE A 90 -17.45 -8.18 10.56
C ILE A 90 -17.25 -9.45 11.42
N GLU A 91 -17.71 -9.46 12.67
CA GLU A 91 -17.63 -10.62 13.57
C GLU A 91 -18.69 -11.70 13.29
N LYS A 92 -19.79 -11.31 12.64
CA LYS A 92 -20.88 -12.23 12.30
C LYS A 92 -20.57 -13.01 11.03
N TRP A 93 -19.76 -12.44 10.15
CA TRP A 93 -19.37 -13.07 8.90
C TRP A 93 -18.37 -14.19 9.11
N LYS A 94 -18.55 -15.25 8.32
CA LYS A 94 -17.62 -16.38 8.22
C LYS A 94 -17.01 -16.38 6.82
N PHE A 95 -15.72 -16.15 6.76
CA PHE A 95 -14.92 -16.13 5.55
C PHE A 95 -14.45 -17.53 5.18
N SER A 96 -14.34 -17.79 3.88
CA SER A 96 -13.74 -19.01 3.38
C SER A 96 -12.23 -18.85 3.36
N ILE A 97 -11.51 -19.64 4.16
CA ILE A 97 -10.05 -19.55 4.32
C ILE A 97 -9.29 -20.72 3.65
N GLY A 98 -10.03 -21.69 3.10
CA GLY A 98 -9.47 -22.92 2.52
C GLY A 98 -8.83 -23.84 3.58
N GLU A 99 -7.97 -24.75 3.13
CA GLU A 99 -7.19 -25.61 4.04
C GLU A 99 -6.15 -24.79 4.81
N VAL A 100 -6.09 -25.01 6.12
CA VAL A 100 -5.11 -24.37 7.02
C VAL A 100 -3.81 -25.18 6.96
N GLU A 101 -2.70 -24.51 6.66
CA GLU A 101 -1.38 -25.14 6.66
C GLU A 101 -1.03 -25.67 8.05
N SER A 102 -0.40 -26.85 8.12
CA SER A 102 0.07 -27.40 9.39
C SER A 102 1.15 -26.50 10.01
N ASN A 103 1.07 -26.27 11.33
CA ASN A 103 2.09 -25.57 12.10
C ASN A 103 3.43 -26.33 12.08
N THR A 104 4.23 -26.18 11.03
CA THR A 104 5.66 -26.55 11.08
C THR A 104 6.43 -25.37 11.64
N ASN A 105 7.14 -25.58 12.74
CA ASN A 105 7.81 -24.54 13.54
C ASN A 105 9.02 -23.86 12.86
N ASN A 106 9.38 -24.22 11.62
CA ASN A 106 10.68 -23.87 11.03
C ASN A 106 10.64 -22.76 9.97
N SER A 107 9.63 -21.90 10.00
CA SER A 107 9.50 -20.79 9.04
C SER A 107 10.21 -19.53 9.50
N LYS A 108 10.67 -18.70 8.56
CA LYS A 108 11.31 -17.40 8.81
C LYS A 108 10.33 -16.27 9.14
N ILE A 109 9.07 -16.42 8.73
CA ILE A 109 8.05 -15.37 8.84
C ILE A 109 6.65 -15.97 9.06
N GLY A 110 5.78 -15.19 9.70
CA GLY A 110 4.36 -15.49 9.84
C GLY A 110 3.53 -14.24 9.58
N TYR A 111 2.36 -14.43 8.96
CA TYR A 111 1.44 -13.37 8.59
C TYR A 111 0.09 -13.57 9.25
N PHE A 112 -0.48 -12.50 9.76
CA PHE A 112 -1.85 -12.45 10.26
C PHE A 112 -2.64 -11.38 9.53
N ILE A 113 -3.83 -11.71 9.04
CA ILE A 113 -4.75 -10.70 8.53
C ILE A 113 -5.52 -10.13 9.72
N SER A 114 -5.48 -8.81 9.85
CA SER A 114 -6.22 -8.05 10.83
C SER A 114 -7.25 -7.13 10.18
N TYR A 115 -8.30 -6.82 10.93
CA TYR A 115 -9.33 -5.86 10.60
C TYR A 115 -9.13 -4.58 11.40
N ILE A 116 -9.15 -3.44 10.71
CA ILE A 116 -9.06 -2.10 11.31
C ILE A 116 -10.42 -1.41 11.13
N ASN A 117 -11.06 -1.11 12.26
CA ASN A 117 -12.37 -0.46 12.26
C ASN A 117 -12.33 0.98 11.71
N SER A 118 -13.50 1.53 11.41
CA SER A 118 -13.66 2.86 10.82
C SER A 118 -13.12 4.02 11.66
N LYS A 119 -12.92 3.81 12.97
CA LYS A 119 -12.39 4.81 13.91
C LYS A 119 -10.84 4.81 13.95
N GLY A 120 -10.20 3.79 13.39
CA GLY A 120 -8.76 3.55 13.54
C GLY A 120 -7.82 4.49 12.76
N ARG A 121 -8.28 5.22 11.73
CA ARG A 121 -7.37 6.09 10.94
C ARG A 121 -6.96 7.40 11.65
N LEU A 122 -7.63 7.79 12.74
CA LEU A 122 -7.40 9.07 13.44
C LEU A 122 -6.94 8.90 14.90
N ILE A 123 -6.72 7.67 15.37
CA ILE A 123 -6.39 7.37 16.78
C ILE A 123 -5.07 6.59 16.82
N ARG A 124 -4.28 6.80 17.88
CA ARG A 124 -3.00 6.13 18.16
C ARG A 124 -3.13 4.61 17.92
N LEU A 125 -2.08 3.98 17.37
CA LEU A 125 -1.99 2.54 17.09
C LEU A 125 -2.42 1.67 18.28
N SER A 126 -2.18 2.13 19.51
CA SER A 126 -2.52 1.47 20.78
C SER A 126 -4.02 1.37 21.10
N ASP A 127 -4.86 2.20 20.49
CA ASP A 127 -6.30 2.31 20.84
C ASP A 127 -7.21 1.62 19.81
N ARG A 128 -6.61 0.95 18.81
CA ARG A 128 -7.35 0.19 17.80
C ARG A 128 -7.80 -1.13 18.41
N THR A 129 -9.11 -1.41 18.40
CA THR A 129 -9.57 -2.79 18.55
C THR A 129 -9.21 -3.54 17.27
N VAL A 130 -8.01 -4.12 17.26
CA VAL A 130 -7.52 -4.96 16.17
C VAL A 130 -8.13 -6.34 16.34
N LYS A 131 -8.91 -6.76 15.34
CA LYS A 131 -9.45 -8.11 15.26
C LYS A 131 -8.64 -8.89 14.26
N TYR A 132 -8.45 -10.18 14.48
CA TYR A 132 -7.67 -11.03 13.59
C TYR A 132 -8.56 -12.09 12.94
N LEU A 133 -8.21 -12.49 11.72
CA LEU A 133 -8.85 -13.63 11.09
C LEU A 133 -8.45 -14.91 11.85
N GLY A 134 -9.44 -15.64 12.32
CA GLY A 134 -9.27 -16.90 13.04
C GLY A 134 -9.18 -18.11 12.13
N ILE A 135 -8.67 -19.22 12.66
CA ILE A 135 -8.61 -20.53 11.98
C ILE A 135 -9.99 -21.12 11.64
N ASP A 136 -11.07 -20.56 12.18
CA ASP A 136 -12.45 -20.93 11.86
C ASP A 136 -13.07 -20.05 10.77
N GLY A 137 -12.31 -19.08 10.25
CA GLY A 137 -12.72 -18.12 9.25
C GLY A 137 -13.52 -16.94 9.80
N LYS A 138 -13.60 -16.72 11.11
CA LYS A 138 -14.26 -15.54 11.70
C LYS A 138 -13.24 -14.52 12.18
N MET A 139 -13.66 -13.27 12.32
CA MET A 139 -12.84 -12.26 13.00
C MET A 139 -12.96 -12.45 14.52
N ILE A 140 -11.82 -12.58 15.18
CA ILE A 140 -11.72 -12.71 16.64
C ILE A 140 -11.14 -11.44 17.25
N ASP A 141 -11.74 -10.98 18.35
CA ASP A 141 -11.17 -9.95 19.19
C ASP A 141 -9.99 -10.56 19.96
N ASP A 142 -8.83 -9.92 19.85
CA ASP A 142 -7.59 -10.42 20.45
C ASP A 142 -7.10 -9.61 21.64
N SER A 143 -8.04 -9.04 22.40
CA SER A 143 -7.80 -8.44 23.72
C SER A 143 -7.02 -9.32 24.71
N GLN A 144 -6.85 -10.63 24.43
CA GLN A 144 -6.07 -11.57 25.25
C GLN A 144 -4.78 -12.09 24.60
N LYS A 145 -4.35 -11.59 23.42
CA LYS A 145 -3.15 -12.05 22.69
C LYS A 145 -3.08 -13.58 22.51
N ASN A 146 -4.20 -14.21 22.16
CA ASN A 146 -4.29 -15.65 21.96
C ASN A 146 -3.95 -16.03 20.52
N TYR A 147 -2.65 -16.06 20.23
CA TYR A 147 -2.10 -16.40 18.90
C TYR A 147 -2.58 -17.75 18.37
N ALA A 148 -2.93 -18.72 19.22
CA ALA A 148 -3.33 -20.06 18.81
C ALA A 148 -4.67 -20.11 18.06
N LYS A 149 -5.53 -19.10 18.23
CA LYS A 149 -6.80 -19.01 17.51
C LYS A 149 -6.69 -18.21 16.22
N ARG A 150 -5.63 -17.41 16.06
CA ARG A 150 -5.37 -16.61 14.86
C ARG A 150 -4.95 -17.52 13.71
N LEU A 151 -5.41 -17.24 12.50
CA LEU A 151 -4.92 -17.88 11.29
C LEU A 151 -3.54 -17.31 10.95
N MET A 152 -2.50 -18.07 11.27
CA MET A 152 -1.13 -17.77 10.82
C MET A 152 -0.92 -18.34 9.42
N MET A 153 -0.44 -17.50 8.50
CA MET A 153 -0.04 -17.90 7.16
C MET A 153 1.46 -17.70 6.96
N ARG A 154 2.04 -18.44 6.00
CA ARG A 154 3.49 -18.38 5.73
C ARG A 154 3.83 -18.07 4.28
N ASP A 155 2.91 -18.34 3.36
CA ASP A 155 3.07 -18.06 1.94
C ASP A 155 2.51 -16.67 1.59
N LYS A 156 3.38 -15.75 1.14
CA LYS A 156 3.02 -14.38 0.72
C LYS A 156 1.91 -14.36 -0.31
N LYS A 157 1.97 -15.25 -1.30
CA LYS A 157 0.99 -15.31 -2.40
C LYS A 157 -0.39 -15.72 -1.87
N ARG A 158 -0.45 -16.63 -0.91
CA ARG A 158 -1.68 -17.03 -0.25
C ARG A 158 -2.26 -15.91 0.61
N VAL A 159 -1.41 -15.15 1.31
CA VAL A 159 -1.85 -13.96 2.07
C VAL A 159 -2.53 -12.95 1.14
N ILE A 160 -1.90 -12.65 -0.01
CA ILE A 160 -2.47 -11.75 -1.03
C ILE A 160 -3.81 -12.28 -1.53
N GLN A 161 -3.85 -13.54 -1.97
CA GLN A 161 -5.06 -14.18 -2.50
C GLN A 161 -6.22 -14.18 -1.50
N LEU A 162 -5.93 -14.49 -0.24
CA LEU A 162 -6.94 -14.50 0.81
C LEU A 162 -7.41 -13.07 1.09
N THR A 163 -6.51 -12.11 1.24
CA THR A 163 -6.86 -10.70 1.48
C THR A 163 -7.77 -10.15 0.37
N ASP A 164 -7.45 -10.45 -0.89
CA ASP A 164 -8.29 -10.07 -2.03
C ASP A 164 -9.65 -10.77 -2.03
N ALA A 165 -9.70 -12.05 -1.64
CA ALA A 165 -10.95 -12.78 -1.48
C ALA A 165 -11.84 -12.19 -0.36
N LEU A 166 -11.24 -11.77 0.77
CA LEU A 166 -11.96 -11.09 1.86
C LEU A 166 -12.52 -9.74 1.40
N ARG A 167 -11.70 -8.92 0.71
CA ARG A 167 -12.14 -7.64 0.13
C ARG A 167 -13.29 -7.84 -0.86
N LYS A 168 -13.19 -8.86 -1.72
CA LYS A 168 -14.25 -9.21 -2.68
C LYS A 168 -15.53 -9.66 -1.97
N PHE A 169 -15.41 -10.45 -0.89
CA PHE A 169 -16.57 -10.85 -0.07
C PHE A 169 -17.28 -9.63 0.51
N ILE A 170 -16.54 -8.69 1.12
CA ILE A 170 -17.14 -7.45 1.66
C ILE A 170 -17.82 -6.64 0.55
N ASN A 171 -17.18 -6.49 -0.59
CA ASN A 171 -17.76 -5.78 -1.74
C ASN A 171 -19.10 -6.37 -2.18
N ILE A 172 -19.23 -7.70 -2.18
CA ILE A 172 -20.51 -8.37 -2.50
C ILE A 172 -21.56 -8.03 -1.44
N ARG A 173 -21.22 -8.13 -0.14
CA ARG A 173 -22.15 -7.79 0.97
C ARG A 173 -22.61 -6.34 0.94
N LEU A 174 -21.72 -5.40 0.62
CA LEU A 174 -22.05 -3.99 0.48
C LEU A 174 -23.04 -3.76 -0.67
N LYS A 175 -22.84 -4.42 -1.81
CA LYS A 175 -23.76 -4.32 -2.96
C LYS A 175 -25.13 -4.92 -2.65
N GLU A 176 -25.18 -6.06 -1.95
CA GLU A 176 -26.44 -6.67 -1.48
C GLU A 176 -27.23 -5.73 -0.55
N GLU A 177 -26.54 -4.94 0.28
CA GLU A 177 -27.15 -3.94 1.17
C GLU A 177 -27.48 -2.61 0.44
N GLY A 178 -27.22 -2.52 -0.87
CA GLY A 178 -27.55 -1.35 -1.69
C GLY A 178 -26.47 -0.26 -1.72
N PHE A 179 -25.28 -0.50 -1.19
CA PHE A 179 -24.15 0.40 -1.37
C PHE A 179 -23.47 0.16 -2.73
N HIS A 180 -23.38 1.21 -3.55
CA HIS A 180 -22.81 1.16 -4.89
C HIS A 180 -21.68 2.20 -5.03
N SER A 181 -20.67 1.92 -5.87
CA SER A 181 -19.59 2.86 -6.21
C SER A 181 -18.74 3.35 -5.02
N ILE A 182 -18.43 2.44 -4.09
CA ILE A 182 -17.67 2.70 -2.85
C ILE A 182 -16.54 1.68 -2.64
N GLU A 183 -15.90 1.22 -3.71
CA GLU A 183 -14.94 0.10 -3.68
C GLU A 183 -13.74 0.36 -2.76
N ASP A 184 -13.32 1.62 -2.61
CA ASP A 184 -12.24 2.05 -1.70
C ASP A 184 -12.57 1.89 -0.20
N VAL A 185 -13.84 1.64 0.13
CA VAL A 185 -14.29 1.36 1.50
C VAL A 185 -13.87 -0.05 1.95
N THR A 186 -13.48 -0.93 1.03
CA THR A 186 -13.12 -2.32 1.37
C THR A 186 -11.66 -2.51 1.79
N ASP A 187 -10.87 -1.44 1.79
CA ASP A 187 -9.52 -1.44 2.34
C ASP A 187 -9.54 -1.29 3.87
N VAL A 188 -10.09 -2.31 4.52
CA VAL A 188 -10.28 -2.42 5.98
C VAL A 188 -9.44 -3.53 6.61
N PHE A 189 -8.69 -4.25 5.77
CA PHE A 189 -7.77 -5.28 6.21
C PHE A 189 -6.33 -4.79 6.15
N SER A 190 -5.56 -5.19 7.16
CA SER A 190 -4.11 -5.00 7.21
C SER A 190 -3.45 -6.36 7.41
N VAL A 191 -2.22 -6.51 6.96
CA VAL A 191 -1.40 -7.67 7.30
C VAL A 191 -0.44 -7.27 8.40
N GLU A 192 -0.40 -8.07 9.46
CA GLU A 192 0.65 -8.02 10.48
C GLU A 192 1.65 -9.13 10.19
N LEU A 193 2.92 -8.77 10.25
CA LEU A 193 4.05 -9.63 10.00
C LEU A 193 4.79 -9.87 11.31
N ILE A 194 5.09 -11.12 11.61
CA ILE A 194 5.96 -11.51 12.72
C ILE A 194 7.15 -12.32 12.23
N ARG A 195 8.32 -12.09 12.84
CA ARG A 195 9.50 -12.92 12.59
C ARG A 195 9.29 -14.33 13.14
N GLY A 196 9.73 -15.32 12.37
CA GLY A 196 9.75 -16.72 12.76
C GLY A 196 11.05 -17.12 13.47
N GLN A 197 11.24 -18.42 13.71
CA GLN A 197 12.39 -18.91 14.49
C GLN A 197 13.65 -19.13 13.64
N ALA A 198 13.50 -19.24 12.31
CA ALA A 198 14.64 -19.45 11.43
C ALA A 198 15.41 -18.13 11.20
N SER A 199 16.75 -18.21 11.26
CA SER A 199 17.61 -17.07 10.96
C SER A 199 17.55 -16.68 9.47
N PRO A 200 17.70 -15.38 9.16
CA PRO A 200 17.92 -14.93 7.79
C PRO A 200 19.20 -15.55 7.20
N GLN A 201 19.25 -15.66 5.88
CA GLN A 201 20.36 -16.32 5.18
C GLN A 201 21.41 -15.35 4.66
N HIS A 202 21.01 -14.10 4.45
CA HIS A 202 21.83 -13.07 3.82
C HIS A 202 21.70 -11.76 4.57
N LEU A 203 22.77 -10.96 4.57
CA LEU A 203 22.71 -9.56 4.92
C LEU A 203 23.00 -8.78 3.64
N PHE A 204 22.00 -8.07 3.15
CA PHE A 204 22.13 -7.24 1.96
C PHE A 204 23.32 -6.28 2.06
N THR A 205 23.87 -5.96 0.89
CA THR A 205 24.98 -5.03 0.72
C THR A 205 24.52 -3.78 0.00
N LYS A 206 25.25 -2.68 0.18
CA LYS A 206 25.01 -1.45 -0.58
C LYS A 206 25.06 -1.66 -2.09
N GLY A 207 25.94 -2.56 -2.58
CA GLY A 207 26.07 -2.87 -4.00
C GLY A 207 24.83 -3.58 -4.57
N GLU A 208 24.17 -4.43 -3.78
CA GLU A 208 22.90 -5.07 -4.17
C GLU A 208 21.77 -4.05 -4.26
N ILE A 209 21.68 -3.12 -3.30
CA ILE A 209 20.72 -2.01 -3.35
C ILE A 209 20.99 -1.12 -4.57
N GLU A 210 22.25 -0.79 -4.86
CA GLU A 210 22.61 -0.04 -6.07
C GLU A 210 22.10 -0.75 -7.33
N TYR A 211 22.32 -2.07 -7.43
CA TYR A 211 21.87 -2.86 -8.56
C TYR A 211 20.34 -2.77 -8.72
N GLU A 212 19.59 -3.02 -7.65
CA GLU A 212 18.13 -2.93 -7.63
C GLU A 212 17.63 -1.54 -8.02
N MET A 213 18.21 -0.48 -7.44
CA MET A 213 17.90 0.91 -7.78
C MET A 213 18.14 1.19 -9.26
N ARG A 214 19.24 0.71 -9.86
CA ARG A 214 19.50 0.93 -11.30
C ARG A 214 18.53 0.16 -12.20
N MET A 215 18.04 -0.99 -11.74
CA MET A 215 17.15 -1.85 -12.50
C MET A 215 15.68 -1.41 -12.46
N ALA A 216 15.29 -0.66 -11.43
CA ALA A 216 13.91 -0.18 -11.27
C ALA A 216 13.47 0.84 -12.33
N ASP A 217 12.15 0.88 -12.59
CA ASP A 217 11.56 1.80 -13.55
C ASP A 217 11.13 3.11 -12.87
N ASP A 218 11.92 4.18 -13.06
CA ASP A 218 11.62 5.52 -12.53
C ASP A 218 10.32 6.12 -13.10
N ARG A 219 9.70 5.52 -14.12
CA ARG A 219 8.36 5.94 -14.58
C ARG A 219 7.24 5.53 -13.61
N LEU A 220 7.56 4.70 -12.62
CA LEU A 220 6.70 4.25 -11.53
C LEU A 220 7.18 4.87 -10.22
N GLY A 221 6.28 4.95 -9.22
CA GLY A 221 6.73 5.14 -7.85
C GLY A 221 7.35 3.84 -7.36
N ASN A 222 8.48 3.93 -6.67
CA ASN A 222 9.25 2.76 -6.22
C ASN A 222 9.47 2.81 -4.71
N VAL A 223 9.80 1.67 -4.13
CA VAL A 223 10.14 1.54 -2.72
C VAL A 223 11.18 0.44 -2.56
N LEU A 224 12.17 0.68 -1.72
CA LEU A 224 13.13 -0.35 -1.32
C LEU A 224 12.56 -1.13 -0.13
N VAL A 225 12.66 -2.45 -0.22
CA VAL A 225 12.20 -3.40 0.80
C VAL A 225 13.27 -4.44 1.08
N VAL A 226 13.26 -5.03 2.27
CA VAL A 226 14.09 -6.19 2.62
C VAL A 226 13.18 -7.38 2.89
N ASP A 227 13.46 -8.52 2.28
CA ASP A 227 12.68 -9.75 2.46
C ASP A 227 13.08 -10.55 3.71
N GLU A 228 12.37 -11.66 3.97
CA GLU A 228 12.58 -12.54 5.12
C GLU A 228 13.94 -13.25 5.12
N ASP A 229 14.62 -13.29 3.97
CA ASP A 229 15.93 -13.89 3.79
C ASP A 229 17.06 -12.87 3.98
N GLY A 230 16.72 -11.58 4.01
CA GLY A 230 17.63 -10.45 4.16
C GLY A 230 18.15 -9.93 2.81
N TYR A 231 17.47 -10.23 1.70
CA TYR A 231 17.76 -9.61 0.41
C TYR A 231 16.99 -8.31 0.23
N ALA A 232 17.68 -7.30 -0.30
CA ALA A 232 17.09 -6.03 -0.68
C ALA A 232 16.48 -6.10 -2.08
N HIS A 233 15.32 -5.48 -2.27
CA HIS A 233 14.61 -5.39 -3.54
C HIS A 233 14.04 -3.99 -3.75
N VAL A 234 14.01 -3.50 -5.00
CA VAL A 234 13.24 -2.29 -5.33
C VAL A 234 11.98 -2.67 -6.10
N ILE A 235 10.82 -2.43 -5.49
CA ILE A 235 9.51 -2.80 -6.04
C ILE A 235 8.65 -1.56 -6.32
N PRO A 236 7.70 -1.61 -7.26
CA PRO A 236 6.73 -0.54 -7.45
C PRO A 236 5.81 -0.36 -6.24
N ILE A 237 5.41 0.89 -5.97
CA ILE A 237 4.38 1.21 -4.97
C ILE A 237 3.08 0.47 -5.32
N GLY A 238 2.45 -0.15 -4.30
CA GLY A 238 1.24 -0.97 -4.45
C GLY A 238 1.51 -2.47 -4.50
N GLY A 239 2.77 -2.91 -4.44
CA GLY A 239 3.17 -4.33 -4.46
C GLY A 239 3.02 -5.10 -3.14
N TYR A 240 2.05 -4.76 -2.27
CA TYR A 240 1.89 -5.35 -0.93
C TYR A 240 3.16 -5.21 -0.06
N THR A 241 3.62 -3.97 0.14
CA THR A 241 4.83 -3.63 0.92
C THR A 241 4.74 -4.11 2.36
N GLU A 242 3.55 -4.20 2.93
CA GLU A 242 3.27 -4.72 4.28
C GLU A 242 3.65 -6.19 4.49
N LEU A 243 4.03 -6.90 3.42
CA LEU A 243 4.49 -8.29 3.48
C LEU A 243 6.01 -8.44 3.63
N TYR A 244 6.74 -7.33 3.66
CA TYR A 244 8.19 -7.29 3.80
C TYR A 244 8.60 -6.88 5.23
N PRO A 245 9.58 -7.55 5.84
CA PRO A 245 10.14 -7.17 7.13
C PRO A 245 10.55 -5.71 7.25
N VAL A 246 11.14 -5.14 6.20
CA VAL A 246 11.59 -3.74 6.19
C VAL A 246 11.07 -3.05 4.95
N VAL A 247 10.53 -1.86 5.14
CA VAL A 247 10.08 -0.96 4.08
C VAL A 247 10.65 0.41 4.37
N ILE A 248 11.31 1.03 3.39
CA ILE A 248 11.73 2.42 3.52
C ILE A 248 10.73 3.39 2.87
N GLU A 249 10.88 4.69 3.11
CA GLU A 249 10.08 5.73 2.46
C GLU A 249 10.15 5.62 0.93
N SER A 250 9.02 5.95 0.32
CA SER A 250 8.79 5.76 -1.10
C SER A 250 9.50 6.80 -1.95
N TRP A 251 10.00 6.37 -3.11
CA TRP A 251 10.55 7.24 -4.14
C TRP A 251 9.50 7.57 -5.17
N ALA A 252 9.17 8.85 -5.27
CA ALA A 252 8.22 9.35 -6.25
C ALA A 252 8.72 9.15 -7.68
N GLN A 253 7.80 8.82 -8.58
CA GLN A 253 8.08 8.62 -10.00
C GLN A 253 8.71 9.87 -10.65
N ARG A 254 9.59 9.65 -11.64
CA ARG A 254 10.20 10.66 -12.52
C ARG A 254 11.05 11.68 -11.77
N LYS A 255 11.60 11.29 -10.63
CA LYS A 255 12.49 12.11 -9.80
C LYS A 255 13.95 11.67 -9.89
N ASN A 256 14.26 10.66 -10.71
CA ASN A 256 15.60 10.15 -10.92
C ASN A 256 16.24 9.52 -9.67
N TYR A 257 15.42 9.09 -8.70
CA TYR A 257 15.87 8.34 -7.53
C TYR A 257 16.39 6.95 -7.92
N VAL A 258 15.79 6.37 -8.97
CA VAL A 258 16.09 5.03 -9.47
C VAL A 258 16.19 5.01 -11.00
N GLY A 259 16.52 3.85 -11.57
CA GLY A 259 16.69 3.61 -12.99
C GLY A 259 18.13 3.74 -13.48
N ARG A 260 18.35 3.25 -14.71
CA ARG A 260 19.68 3.15 -15.34
C ARG A 260 20.47 4.46 -15.35
N TYR A 261 19.77 5.60 -15.39
CA TYR A 261 20.35 6.94 -15.45
C TYR A 261 20.27 7.70 -14.13
N SER A 262 19.87 7.05 -13.04
CA SER A 262 19.85 7.65 -11.72
C SER A 262 21.25 8.10 -11.32
N SER A 263 21.31 9.26 -10.64
CA SER A 263 22.53 9.72 -9.98
C SER A 263 22.80 8.97 -8.67
N LEU A 264 21.85 8.16 -8.19
CA LEU A 264 21.92 7.39 -6.94
C LEU A 264 22.22 8.25 -5.71
N ASN A 265 21.72 9.49 -5.68
CA ASN A 265 21.95 10.40 -4.56
C ASN A 265 21.40 9.85 -3.23
N GLU A 266 20.33 9.05 -3.29
CA GLU A 266 19.70 8.45 -2.11
C GLU A 266 20.30 7.10 -1.71
N LEU A 267 21.26 6.55 -2.46
CA LEU A 267 21.78 5.19 -2.21
C LEU A 267 22.37 5.03 -0.81
N GLU A 268 23.15 6.01 -0.34
CA GLU A 268 23.74 5.96 1.01
C GLU A 268 22.66 5.95 2.08
N ASN A 269 21.76 6.94 2.04
CA ASN A 269 20.66 7.04 3.01
C ASN A 269 19.77 5.79 2.98
N ALA A 270 19.44 5.28 1.79
CA ALA A 270 18.63 4.09 1.62
C ALA A 270 19.27 2.85 2.22
N TYR A 271 20.59 2.68 2.06
CA TYR A 271 21.34 1.58 2.65
C TYR A 271 21.36 1.66 4.18
N LEU A 272 21.62 2.85 4.74
CA LEU A 272 21.65 3.06 6.19
C LEU A 272 20.26 2.88 6.82
N MET A 273 19.21 3.43 6.20
CA MET A 273 17.81 3.20 6.61
C MET A 273 17.45 1.70 6.57
N ALA A 274 17.87 0.99 5.52
CA ALA A 274 17.61 -0.44 5.42
C ALA A 274 18.30 -1.21 6.56
N LEU A 275 19.53 -0.86 6.94
CA LEU A 275 20.24 -1.47 8.06
C LEU A 275 19.54 -1.20 9.40
N GLU A 276 19.11 0.04 9.66
CA GLU A 276 18.36 0.39 10.87
C GLU A 276 17.00 -0.31 10.96
N GLY A 277 16.28 -0.38 9.84
CA GLY A 277 15.03 -1.13 9.78
C GLY A 277 15.27 -2.63 10.00
N TRP A 278 16.35 -3.17 9.42
CA TRP A 278 16.67 -4.59 9.56
C TRP A 278 17.07 -4.95 10.99
N LEU A 279 17.88 -4.14 11.65
CA LEU A 279 18.22 -4.34 13.06
C LEU A 279 16.96 -4.28 13.94
N GLU A 280 16.08 -3.29 13.74
CA GLU A 280 14.82 -3.21 14.50
C GLU A 280 13.96 -4.47 14.29
N TYR A 281 13.81 -4.94 13.05
CA TYR A 281 13.07 -6.17 12.77
C TYR A 281 13.66 -7.38 13.50
N LEU A 282 15.00 -7.50 13.53
CA LEU A 282 15.68 -8.60 14.20
C LEU A 282 15.55 -8.54 15.73
N GLU A 283 15.56 -7.35 16.32
CA GLU A 283 15.43 -7.14 17.77
C GLU A 283 13.99 -7.28 18.27
N THR A 284 13.03 -6.69 17.54
CA THR A 284 11.62 -6.60 17.96
C THR A 284 10.77 -7.77 17.50
N ASN A 285 11.18 -8.44 16.41
CA ASN A 285 10.40 -9.42 15.65
C ASN A 285 9.18 -8.84 14.91
N GLU A 286 9.09 -7.52 14.80
CA GLU A 286 8.01 -6.79 14.13
C GLU A 286 8.54 -6.09 12.87
N ALA A 287 7.70 -5.93 11.85
CA ALA A 287 8.10 -5.21 10.62
C ALA A 287 8.47 -3.74 10.91
N ALA A 288 9.50 -3.25 10.23
CA ALA A 288 10.03 -1.90 10.41
C ALA A 288 9.74 -1.01 9.20
N TYR A 289 9.34 0.23 9.49
CA TYR A 289 9.25 1.32 8.50
C TYR A 289 10.31 2.39 8.79
N ARG A 290 10.96 2.91 7.74
CA ARG A 290 11.99 3.95 7.87
C ARG A 290 11.83 5.05 6.83
N ASP A 291 11.63 6.27 7.30
CA ASP A 291 11.59 7.49 6.48
C ASP A 291 12.77 8.44 6.70
N TYR A 292 13.60 8.16 7.69
CA TYR A 292 14.86 8.84 7.93
C TYR A 292 15.86 7.92 8.64
N THR A 293 17.13 8.33 8.64
CA THR A 293 18.21 7.70 9.40
C THR A 293 19.09 8.79 10.04
N GLU A 294 19.57 8.55 11.26
CA GLU A 294 20.58 9.40 11.90
C GLU A 294 22.00 8.82 11.74
N LEU A 295 22.13 7.64 11.12
CA LEU A 295 23.42 7.03 10.87
C LEU A 295 24.22 7.85 9.86
N THR A 296 25.54 7.85 10.07
CA THR A 296 26.50 8.46 9.15
C THR A 296 27.47 7.45 8.54
N ASP A 297 27.54 6.23 9.11
CA ASP A 297 28.26 5.08 8.58
C ASP A 297 27.58 3.76 9.02
N ASP A 298 28.03 2.64 8.46
CA ASP A 298 27.44 1.31 8.64
C ASP A 298 28.21 0.39 9.60
N LYS A 299 29.31 0.84 10.22
CA LYS A 299 30.24 -0.08 10.92
C LYS A 299 29.61 -0.72 12.15
N GLU A 300 29.12 0.11 13.06
CA GLU A 300 28.60 -0.36 14.34
C GLU A 300 27.31 -1.17 14.15
N ILE A 301 26.41 -0.70 13.28
CA ILE A 301 25.14 -1.37 13.05
C ILE A 301 25.31 -2.75 12.41
N ARG A 302 26.28 -2.92 11.52
CA ARG A 302 26.57 -4.24 10.92
C ARG A 302 27.10 -5.23 11.95
N GLU A 303 27.91 -4.78 12.90
CA GLU A 303 28.36 -5.62 14.03
C GLU A 303 27.20 -6.06 14.93
N GLN A 304 26.20 -5.19 15.13
CA GLN A 304 25.00 -5.53 15.89
C GLN A 304 24.13 -6.55 15.14
N ILE A 305 23.88 -6.32 13.85
CA ILE A 305 23.10 -7.23 12.99
C ILE A 305 23.74 -8.61 12.92
N GLN A 306 25.08 -8.70 12.84
CA GLN A 306 25.79 -9.97 12.72
C GLN A 306 25.53 -10.92 13.90
N ARG A 307 25.09 -10.43 15.07
CA ARG A 307 24.76 -11.25 16.24
C ARG A 307 23.50 -12.11 16.05
N PHE A 308 22.71 -11.84 15.03
CA PHE A 308 21.47 -12.56 14.71
C PHE A 308 21.64 -13.65 13.64
N TYR A 309 22.85 -13.78 13.07
CA TYR A 309 23.23 -14.75 12.05
C TYR A 309 24.19 -15.79 12.65
#